data_AF-B2AZ13-F1
#
_entry.id   AF-B2AZ13-F1
#
_cell.length_a   1.000
_cell.length_b   1.000
_cell.length_c   1.000
_cell.angle_alpha   90.00
_cell.angle_beta   90.00
_cell.angle_gamma   90.00
#
_symmetry.space_group_name_H-M   'P 1'
#
loop_
_entity.id
_entity.type
_entity.pdbx_description
1 polymer ?
#
loop_
_entity_poly.entity_id
_entity_poly.type
_entity_poly.pdbx_seq_one_letter_code
_entity_poly.pdbx_strand_id
1 'polypeptide(L)'
;MRRVASNTGSNLKEVTNLQWPAFDREVLHAYRRAYRLRTPTTFASEHHQWVLTQPGSLGLYSPTIARRKELRRQTTDQLSTAVRKHFNGQGAQENDIIVEFLHKIKTRRPQRPVRKPREYIHLPPELDK
;
A
#
# COMPACT_ATOMS: atom_id res chain seq x y z
N MET A 1 -23.72 -3.12 -26.85
CA MET A 1 -23.95 -4.40 -26.15
C MET A 1 -22.86 -4.59 -25.09
N ARG A 2 -23.17 -4.44 -23.79
CA ARG A 2 -22.25 -4.71 -22.67
C ARG A 2 -22.68 -6.01 -22.00
N ARG A 3 -21.79 -6.99 -21.89
CA ARG A 3 -21.94 -8.08 -20.91
C ARG A 3 -21.05 -7.77 -19.72
N VAL A 4 -21.69 -7.49 -18.59
CA VAL A 4 -21.10 -7.57 -17.26
C VAL A 4 -21.06 -9.06 -16.88
N ALA A 5 -19.88 -9.57 -16.53
CA ALA A 5 -19.74 -10.88 -15.93
C ALA A 5 -19.15 -10.69 -14.53
N SER A 6 -20.02 -10.69 -13.53
CA SER A 6 -19.66 -10.90 -12.13
C SER A 6 -19.40 -12.40 -11.93
N ASN A 7 -18.13 -12.79 -11.87
CA ASN A 7 -17.75 -14.18 -11.59
C ASN A 7 -17.59 -14.35 -10.06
N THR A 8 -18.68 -14.72 -9.38
CA THR A 8 -18.67 -15.18 -7.99
C THR A 8 -18.79 -16.71 -8.00
N GLY A 9 -17.66 -17.42 -7.95
CA GLY A 9 -17.65 -18.88 -8.01
C GLY A 9 -16.28 -19.55 -7.86
N SER A 10 -15.61 -19.38 -6.71
CA SER A 10 -14.48 -20.24 -6.27
C SER A 10 -14.33 -20.22 -4.74
N ASN A 11 -15.23 -20.93 -4.04
CA ASN A 11 -15.30 -20.99 -2.58
C ASN A 11 -14.52 -22.22 -2.03
N LEU A 12 -13.88 -22.06 -0.86
CA LEU A 12 -13.15 -23.02 0.02
C LEU A 12 -11.62 -23.14 -0.11
N LYS A 13 -10.98 -23.20 -1.29
CA LYS A 13 -9.50 -23.19 -1.36
C LYS A 13 -8.88 -21.80 -1.22
N GLU A 14 -9.68 -20.76 -1.44
CA GLU A 14 -9.24 -19.36 -1.40
C GLU A 14 -9.30 -18.76 0.01
N VAL A 15 -10.02 -19.41 0.94
CA VAL A 15 -10.21 -18.93 2.33
C VAL A 15 -8.92 -19.00 3.15
N THR A 16 -7.98 -19.88 2.76
CA THR A 16 -6.68 -20.02 3.46
C THR A 16 -5.60 -19.09 2.92
N ASN A 17 -5.78 -18.46 1.75
CA ASN A 17 -4.79 -17.58 1.16
C ASN A 17 -5.23 -16.12 1.28
N LEU A 18 -4.52 -15.33 2.08
CA LEU A 18 -4.84 -13.91 2.29
C LEU A 18 -4.97 -13.18 0.94
N GLN A 19 -6.07 -12.44 0.77
CA GLN A 19 -6.32 -11.61 -0.41
C GLN A 19 -5.51 -10.32 -0.37
N TRP A 20 -4.20 -10.44 -0.62
CA TRP A 20 -3.25 -9.34 -0.56
C TRP A 20 -3.63 -8.06 -1.35
N PRO A 21 -4.21 -8.15 -2.57
CA PRO A 21 -4.66 -6.96 -3.31
C PRO A 21 -5.87 -6.25 -2.71
N ALA A 22 -6.67 -6.94 -1.87
CA ALA A 22 -7.84 -6.37 -1.23
C ALA A 22 -7.48 -5.49 -0.01
N PHE A 23 -6.25 -5.56 0.49
CA PHE A 23 -5.79 -4.68 1.57
C PHE A 23 -5.62 -3.25 1.08
N ASP A 24 -5.94 -2.31 1.98
CA ASP A 24 -5.69 -0.90 1.73
C ASP A 24 -4.19 -0.61 1.52
N ARG A 25 -3.93 0.38 0.67
CA ARG A 25 -2.59 0.85 0.31
C ARG A 25 -1.77 1.20 1.56
N GLU A 26 -2.39 1.85 2.55
CA GLU A 26 -1.70 2.25 3.78
C GLU A 26 -1.28 1.04 4.63
N VAL A 27 -2.08 -0.02 4.65
CA VAL A 27 -1.74 -1.28 5.35
C VAL A 27 -0.54 -1.94 4.69
N LEU A 28 -0.51 -2.02 3.35
CA LEU A 28 0.63 -2.57 2.61
C LEU A 28 1.92 -1.76 2.85
N HIS A 29 1.82 -0.42 2.90
CA HIS A 29 2.97 0.42 3.25
C HIS A 29 3.37 0.37 4.73
N ALA A 30 2.42 0.16 5.64
CA ALA A 30 2.71 -0.08 7.05
C ALA A 30 3.51 -1.37 7.21
N TYR A 31 3.09 -2.45 6.55
CA TYR A 31 3.84 -3.71 6.50
C TYR A 31 5.24 -3.50 5.92
N ARG A 32 5.35 -2.79 4.79
CA ARG A 32 6.65 -2.47 4.17
C ARG A 32 7.59 -1.75 5.13
N ARG A 33 7.08 -0.79 5.90
CA ARG A 33 7.87 -0.01 6.88
C ARG A 33 8.28 -0.86 8.09
N ALA A 34 7.37 -1.69 8.60
CA ALA A 34 7.63 -2.56 9.73
C ALA A 34 8.74 -3.58 9.44
N TYR A 35 8.71 -4.21 8.25
CA TYR A 35 9.67 -5.24 7.85
C TYR A 35 10.80 -4.74 6.94
N ARG A 36 10.92 -3.41 6.75
CA ARG A 36 11.96 -2.75 5.92
C ARG A 36 12.13 -3.37 4.53
N LEU A 37 11.02 -3.67 3.86
CA LEU A 37 11.04 -4.31 2.56
C LEU A 37 11.71 -3.42 1.50
N ARG A 38 12.68 -3.98 0.75
CA ARG A 38 13.36 -3.31 -0.36
C ARG A 38 12.47 -3.30 -1.62
N THR A 39 11.37 -2.55 -1.55
CA THR A 39 10.43 -2.40 -2.67
C THR A 39 10.03 -0.93 -2.79
N PRO A 40 9.98 -0.36 -4.01
CA PRO A 40 9.60 1.03 -4.20
C PRO A 40 8.19 1.36 -3.69
N THR A 41 7.92 2.65 -3.46
CA THR A 41 6.58 3.12 -3.09
C THR A 41 5.59 2.96 -4.23
N THR A 42 4.32 2.69 -3.91
CA THR A 42 3.27 2.66 -4.92
C THR A 42 2.86 4.09 -5.31
N PHE A 43 2.21 4.22 -6.46
CA PHE A 43 1.49 5.45 -6.79
C PHE A 43 0.43 5.76 -5.72
N ALA A 44 0.11 7.04 -5.55
CA ALA A 44 -0.89 7.48 -4.57
C ALA A 44 -2.31 7.10 -5.01
N SER A 45 -2.57 7.19 -6.31
CA SER A 45 -3.84 6.84 -6.94
C SER A 45 -3.55 6.32 -8.36
N GLU A 46 -4.47 5.50 -8.87
CA GLU A 46 -4.44 4.98 -10.24
C GLU A 46 -4.42 6.11 -11.29
N HIS A 47 -5.11 7.22 -11.02
CA HIS A 47 -5.09 8.39 -11.89
C HIS A 47 -3.66 8.96 -12.05
N HIS A 48 -2.90 9.04 -10.96
CA HIS A 48 -1.52 9.53 -11.02
C HIS A 48 -0.63 8.57 -11.81
N GLN A 49 -0.84 7.27 -11.67
CA GLN A 49 -0.15 6.28 -12.47
C GLN A 49 -0.47 6.49 -13.96
N TRP A 50 -1.74 6.63 -14.31
CA TRP A 50 -2.17 6.84 -15.69
C TRP A 50 -1.53 8.09 -16.31
N VAL A 51 -1.65 9.25 -15.66
CA VAL A 51 -1.05 10.51 -16.13
C VAL A 51 0.47 10.40 -16.32
N LEU A 52 1.16 9.73 -15.41
CA LEU A 52 2.62 9.62 -15.45
C LEU A 52 3.14 8.57 -16.45
N THR A 53 2.32 7.58 -16.80
CA THR A 53 2.72 6.49 -17.69
C THR A 53 2.22 6.67 -19.13
N GLN A 54 1.40 7.69 -19.38
CA GLN A 54 0.80 7.92 -20.69
C GLN A 54 1.87 8.18 -21.76
N PRO A 55 1.86 7.44 -22.88
CA PRO A 55 2.84 7.61 -23.95
C PRO A 55 2.74 9.00 -24.57
N GLY A 56 3.88 9.64 -24.82
CA GLY A 56 3.95 10.97 -25.41
C GLY A 56 3.58 12.13 -24.48
N SER A 57 3.31 11.86 -23.20
CA SER A 57 3.02 12.90 -22.20
C SER A 57 4.30 13.45 -21.54
N LEU A 58 4.20 14.66 -21.00
CA LEU A 58 5.26 15.25 -20.14
C LEU A 58 5.48 14.44 -18.84
N GLY A 59 4.55 13.57 -18.47
CA GLY A 59 4.64 12.70 -17.29
C GLY A 59 5.84 11.75 -17.32
N LEU A 60 6.29 11.34 -18.51
CA LEU A 60 7.46 10.48 -18.68
C LEU A 60 8.77 11.14 -18.25
N TYR A 61 8.84 12.47 -18.37
CA TYR A 61 9.98 13.28 -17.96
C TYR A 61 9.88 13.73 -16.49
N SER A 62 8.77 13.43 -15.81
CA SER A 62 8.62 13.71 -14.39
C SER A 62 9.72 13.04 -13.58
N PRO A 63 10.22 13.67 -12.50
CA PRO A 63 11.18 13.06 -11.57
C PRO A 63 10.71 11.70 -11.01
N THR A 64 9.41 11.43 -11.03
CA THR A 64 8.84 10.14 -10.59
C THR A 64 9.11 9.01 -11.59
N ILE A 65 9.13 9.31 -12.89
CA ILE A 65 9.24 8.33 -13.98
C ILE A 65 10.65 8.28 -14.58
N ALA A 66 11.33 9.42 -14.65
CA ALA A 66 12.70 9.53 -15.15
C ALA A 66 13.75 8.86 -14.24
N ARG A 67 13.38 8.44 -13.02
CA ARG A 67 14.26 7.69 -12.09
C ARG A 67 14.66 6.32 -12.65
N ARG A 68 15.76 5.77 -12.10
CA ARG A 68 16.16 4.37 -12.32
C ARG A 68 15.00 3.43 -12.04
N LYS A 69 14.84 2.39 -12.86
CA LYS A 69 13.72 1.44 -12.81
C LYS A 69 13.47 0.84 -11.43
N GLU A 70 14.54 0.56 -10.69
CA GLU A 70 14.50 0.02 -9.32
C GLU A 70 13.87 0.99 -8.29
N LEU A 71 13.95 2.30 -8.54
CA LEU A 71 13.48 3.37 -7.66
C LEU A 71 12.18 4.00 -8.14
N ARG A 72 11.69 3.62 -9.33
CA ARG A 72 10.42 4.11 -9.88
C ARG A 72 9.26 3.56 -9.06
N ARG A 73 8.20 4.36 -8.97
CA ARG A 73 6.98 3.93 -8.27
C ARG A 73 6.35 2.74 -8.99
N GLN A 74 5.82 1.81 -8.21
CA GLN A 74 5.17 0.59 -8.68
C GLN A 74 3.64 0.66 -8.55
N THR A 75 2.94 -0.28 -9.17
CA THR A 75 1.48 -0.42 -8.98
C THR A 75 1.16 -1.06 -7.64
N THR A 76 -0.06 -0.89 -7.15
CA THR A 76 -0.51 -1.52 -5.89
C THR A 76 -0.41 -3.04 -5.96
N ASP A 77 -0.72 -3.65 -7.11
CA ASP A 77 -0.64 -5.10 -7.33
C ASP A 77 0.81 -5.63 -7.25
N GLN A 78 1.77 -4.84 -7.73
CA GLN A 78 3.18 -5.21 -7.62
C GLN A 78 3.64 -5.19 -6.15
N LEU A 79 3.18 -4.21 -5.36
CA LEU A 79 3.45 -4.18 -3.93
C LEU A 79 2.78 -5.35 -3.21
N SER A 80 1.51 -5.66 -3.51
CA SER A 80 0.78 -6.75 -2.85
C SER A 80 1.47 -8.10 -3.11
N THR A 81 1.96 -8.32 -4.34
CA THR A 81 2.72 -9.51 -4.71
C THR A 81 4.06 -9.60 -3.97
N ALA A 82 4.79 -8.48 -3.86
CA ALA A 82 6.06 -8.44 -3.13
C ALA A 82 5.86 -8.72 -1.62
N VAL A 83 4.80 -8.16 -1.03
CA VAL A 83 4.42 -8.40 0.37
C VAL A 83 4.04 -9.87 0.57
N ARG A 84 3.20 -10.44 -0.31
CA ARG A 84 2.83 -11.87 -0.28
C ARG A 84 4.06 -12.77 -0.30
N LYS A 85 5.00 -12.50 -1.22
CA LYS A 85 6.24 -13.28 -1.33
C LYS A 85 7.07 -13.20 -0.06
N HIS A 86 7.21 -12.00 0.53
CA HIS A 86 7.93 -11.83 1.77
C HIS A 86 7.26 -12.56 2.93
N PHE A 87 5.95 -12.42 3.09
CA PHE A 87 5.18 -13.07 4.13
C PHE A 87 5.32 -14.60 4.06
N ASN A 88 5.17 -15.19 2.87
CA ASN A 88 5.33 -16.63 2.68
C ASN A 88 6.75 -17.12 2.96
N GLY A 89 7.78 -16.27 2.74
CA GLY A 89 9.17 -16.59 3.01
C GLY A 89 9.63 -16.29 4.44
N GLN A 90 8.79 -15.70 5.29
CA GLN A 90 9.21 -15.14 6.57
C GLN A 90 9.42 -16.18 7.68
N GLY A 91 9.02 -17.44 7.46
CA GLY A 91 9.26 -18.54 8.41
C GLY A 91 8.69 -18.23 9.80
N ALA A 92 7.38 -18.03 9.88
CA ALA A 92 6.70 -17.73 11.14
C ALA A 92 6.51 -19.00 11.98
N GLN A 93 6.99 -19.00 13.23
CA GLN A 93 6.68 -20.04 14.21
C GLN A 93 5.38 -19.70 14.95
N GLU A 94 4.40 -20.59 14.89
CA GLU A 94 3.05 -20.36 15.42
C GLU A 94 3.03 -20.00 16.91
N ASN A 95 3.80 -20.73 17.72
CA ASN A 95 3.85 -20.51 19.17
C ASN A 95 4.29 -19.09 19.53
N ASP A 96 5.30 -18.55 18.84
CA ASP A 96 5.82 -17.21 19.11
C ASP A 96 4.79 -16.14 18.76
N ILE A 97 4.07 -16.33 17.64
CA ILE A 97 3.01 -15.44 17.20
C ILE A 97 1.85 -15.44 18.21
N ILE A 98 1.43 -16.60 18.71
CA ILE A 98 0.34 -16.71 19.68
C ILE A 98 0.71 -15.98 20.98
N VAL A 99 1.92 -16.20 21.49
CA VAL A 99 2.40 -15.55 22.72
C VAL A 99 2.47 -14.03 22.53
N GLU A 100 3.06 -13.55 21.42
CA GLU A 100 3.15 -12.12 21.15
C GLU A 100 1.76 -11.47 20.97
N PHE A 101 0.85 -12.16 20.29
CA PHE A 101 -0.53 -11.70 20.11
C PHE A 101 -1.28 -11.59 21.43
N LEU A 102 -1.26 -12.64 22.26
CA LEU A 102 -1.92 -12.66 23.56
C LEU A 102 -1.33 -11.57 24.48
N HIS A 103 -0.01 -11.41 24.47
CA HIS A 103 0.67 -10.37 25.21
C HIS A 103 0.25 -8.96 24.74
N LYS A 104 0.18 -8.72 23.42
CA LYS A 104 -0.27 -7.44 22.86
C LYS A 104 -1.73 -7.12 23.20
N ILE A 105 -2.60 -8.12 23.24
CA ILE A 105 -4.01 -7.93 23.63
C ILE A 105 -4.11 -7.58 25.12
N LYS A 106 -3.41 -8.34 25.97
CA LYS A 106 -3.50 -8.18 27.43
C LYS A 106 -2.85 -6.89 27.91
N THR A 107 -1.79 -6.43 27.25
CA THR A 107 -0.98 -5.27 27.66
C THR A 107 -1.28 -4.03 26.81
N ARG A 108 -2.49 -3.88 26.23
CA ARG A 108 -2.85 -2.71 25.40
C ARG A 108 -2.61 -1.40 26.15
N ARG A 109 -1.48 -0.74 25.86
CA ARG A 109 -1.23 0.65 26.27
C ARG A 109 -2.14 1.56 25.44
N PRO A 110 -2.64 2.68 26.00
CA PRO A 110 -3.37 3.66 25.21
C PRO A 110 -2.48 4.11 24.04
N GLN A 111 -2.98 3.93 22.82
CA GLN A 111 -2.28 4.33 21.61
C GLN A 111 -2.01 5.83 21.67
N ARG A 112 -0.75 6.24 21.51
CA ARG A 112 -0.44 7.68 21.38
C ARG A 112 -1.17 8.19 20.14
N PRO A 113 -1.87 9.33 20.22
CA PRO A 113 -2.63 9.84 19.08
C PRO A 113 -1.68 10.03 17.90
N VAL A 114 -2.06 9.45 16.76
CA VAL A 114 -1.36 9.65 15.49
C VAL A 114 -1.41 11.15 15.19
N ARG A 115 -0.24 11.79 15.09
CA ARG A 115 -0.16 13.21 14.72
C ARG A 115 -0.76 13.38 13.34
N LYS A 116 -1.89 14.10 13.24
CA LYS A 116 -2.46 14.46 11.94
C LYS A 116 -1.42 15.28 11.16
N PRO A 117 -1.27 15.08 9.84
CA PRO A 117 -0.46 15.96 9.00
C PRO A 117 -0.87 17.40 9.25
N ARG A 118 0.10 18.34 9.26
CA ARG A 118 -0.20 19.77 9.35
C ARG A 118 -1.14 20.12 8.19
N GLU A 119 -2.36 20.54 8.51
CA GLU A 119 -3.21 21.23 7.54
C GLU A 119 -2.44 22.47 7.08
N TYR A 120 -2.26 22.60 5.76
CA TYR A 120 -1.71 23.82 5.21
C TYR A 120 -2.69 24.95 5.55
N ILE A 121 -2.17 26.02 6.13
CA ILE A 121 -2.94 27.25 6.38
C ILE A 121 -3.43 27.71 5.01
N HIS A 122 -4.72 27.57 4.73
CA HIS A 122 -5.34 28.27 3.61
C HIS A 122 -5.29 29.75 3.99
N LEU A 123 -4.30 30.48 3.46
CA LEU A 123 -4.26 31.93 3.58
C LEU A 123 -5.49 32.45 2.82
N PRO A 124 -6.43 33.15 3.47
CA PRO A 124 -7.56 33.74 2.78
C PRO A 124 -7.05 34.68 1.67
N PRO A 125 -7.70 34.73 0.50
CA PRO A 125 -7.28 35.54 -0.65
C PRO A 125 -7.42 37.06 -0.44
N GLU A 126 -7.54 37.57 0.79
CA GLU A 126 -7.84 38.98 1.07
C GLU A 126 -6.61 39.84 1.46
N LEU A 127 -5.38 39.38 1.21
CA LEU A 127 -4.16 40.13 1.55
C LEU A 127 -3.31 40.54 0.34
N ASP A 128 -3.95 40.76 -0.81
CA ASP A 128 -3.39 41.51 -1.93
C ASP A 128 -4.11 42.86 -2.04
N LYS A 129 -3.72 43.82 -1.20
CA LYS A 129 -4.05 45.25 -1.37
C LYS A 129 -2.77 46.07 -1.37
#